data_AF-A0A7D7L094-F1
#
_entry.id   AF-A0A7D7L094-F1
#
_cell.length_a   1.000
_cell.length_b   1.000
_cell.length_c   1.000
_cell.angle_alpha   90.00
_cell.angle_beta   90.00
_cell.angle_gamma   90.00
#
_symmetry.space_group_name_H-M   'P 1'
#
loop_
_entity.id
_entity.type
_entity.pdbx_description
1 polymer ?
#
loop_
_entity_poly.entity_id
_entity_poly.type
_entity_poly.pdbx_seq_one_letter_code
_entity_poly.pdbx_strand_id
1 'polypeptide(L)'
;MRYTVNASIMLTELPVLERPAAVARAGFSDVEFWWPFPTETPSETEIAGFARALEDANVQLTGLNFYAGDMPAGERGVLSHPERTDEFRRGVDSLVTVARATGCRAFNALYGNRLPDVPVAEQDDAAVENLRYATDAVAAFGGTVLVEPLSGTPAYPLRTAADVVAVVARVDRPNVKLLADFYHLAVNGEDVEALIDQHAADFGHIQLADAPGRHEPGHGRAAPAPVGGPGPRVRLRRTGGAGVRPLPGRPVRVAPPRPASVRPRACSARRRRTGSPGVAGRLADGHAGRALLERMSSDQVQSERLPPGRRRAGMVPEQDIRRRRTPCASSWHRTSSRGR
;
A
#
# COMPACT_ATOMS: atom_id res chain seq x y z
N MET A 1 17.10 -11.33 -2.06
CA MET A 1 15.97 -10.38 -2.18
C MET A 1 15.25 -10.29 -0.85
N ARG A 2 14.85 -9.08 -0.43
CA ARG A 2 13.95 -8.88 0.70
C ARG A 2 12.54 -8.61 0.17
N TYR A 3 11.54 -9.26 0.78
CA TYR A 3 10.15 -9.06 0.40
C TYR A 3 9.46 -8.10 1.37
N THR A 4 8.70 -7.15 0.85
CA THR A 4 7.83 -6.26 1.62
C THR A 4 6.36 -6.60 1.39
N VAL A 5 5.55 -6.52 2.45
CA VAL A 5 4.12 -6.80 2.41
C VAL A 5 3.36 -5.48 2.31
N ASN A 6 2.52 -5.26 1.28
CA ASN A 6 1.54 -4.15 1.36
C ASN A 6 0.31 -4.56 2.12
N ALA A 7 0.24 -4.06 3.33
CA ALA A 7 -0.83 -4.30 4.27
C ALA A 7 -2.13 -3.58 3.87
N SER A 8 -2.08 -2.54 3.03
CA SER A 8 -3.28 -1.82 2.58
C SER A 8 -4.14 -2.62 1.59
N ILE A 9 -3.58 -3.63 0.94
CA ILE A 9 -4.34 -4.50 0.03
C ILE A 9 -4.48 -5.93 0.58
N MET A 10 -3.48 -6.45 1.30
CA MET A 10 -3.51 -7.86 1.73
C MET A 10 -4.27 -8.12 3.02
N LEU A 11 -4.44 -7.09 3.86
CA LEU A 11 -4.94 -7.23 5.24
C LEU A 11 -6.08 -6.23 5.49
N THR A 12 -6.93 -6.03 4.49
CA THR A 12 -8.02 -5.06 4.49
C THR A 12 -9.06 -5.33 5.58
N GLU A 13 -9.17 -6.58 6.02
CA GLU A 13 -10.06 -7.04 7.08
C GLU A 13 -9.59 -6.63 8.48
N LEU A 14 -8.32 -6.24 8.63
CA LEU A 14 -7.77 -5.81 9.90
C LEU A 14 -7.74 -4.28 10.01
N PRO A 15 -7.99 -3.73 11.21
CA PRO A 15 -7.66 -2.33 11.52
C PRO A 15 -6.19 -2.04 11.21
N VAL A 16 -5.90 -0.83 10.74
CA VAL A 16 -4.55 -0.42 10.28
C VAL A 16 -3.46 -0.73 11.31
N LEU A 17 -3.71 -0.45 12.59
CA LEU A 17 -2.74 -0.64 13.68
C LEU A 17 -2.50 -2.12 14.04
N GLU A 18 -3.37 -3.05 13.62
CA GLU A 18 -3.19 -4.49 13.86
C GLU A 18 -2.39 -5.18 12.75
N ARG A 19 -2.28 -4.54 11.58
CA ARG A 19 -1.65 -5.12 10.40
C ARG A 19 -0.15 -5.40 10.57
N PRO A 20 0.67 -4.53 11.20
CA PRO A 20 2.09 -4.84 11.42
C PRO A 20 2.31 -6.17 12.17
N ALA A 21 1.53 -6.42 13.22
CA ALA A 21 1.60 -7.67 13.97
C ALA A 21 1.19 -8.88 13.11
N ALA A 22 0.22 -8.73 12.21
CA ALA A 22 -0.15 -9.77 11.26
C ALA A 22 0.96 -10.06 10.24
N VAL A 23 1.66 -9.03 9.76
CA VAL A 23 2.85 -9.16 8.88
C VAL A 23 3.95 -9.94 9.58
N ALA A 24 4.26 -9.60 10.85
CA ALA A 24 5.24 -10.31 11.66
C ALA A 24 4.87 -11.79 11.86
N ARG A 25 3.59 -12.09 12.20
CA ARG A 25 3.09 -13.48 12.35
C ARG A 25 3.18 -14.28 11.05
N ALA A 26 3.10 -13.62 9.90
CA ALA A 26 3.29 -14.25 8.60
C ALA A 26 4.77 -14.49 8.23
N GLY A 27 5.72 -14.07 9.08
CA GLY A 27 7.15 -14.28 8.90
C GLY A 27 7.87 -13.17 8.12
N PHE A 28 7.22 -12.03 7.90
CA PHE A 28 7.81 -10.88 7.21
C PHE A 28 8.27 -9.81 8.21
N SER A 29 9.36 -9.12 7.88
CA SER A 29 9.94 -8.04 8.69
C SER A 29 9.85 -6.67 8.02
N ASP A 30 9.40 -6.61 6.77
CA ASP A 30 9.26 -5.38 5.98
C ASP A 30 7.78 -5.23 5.54
N VAL A 31 7.22 -4.02 5.71
CA VAL A 31 5.86 -3.67 5.29
C VAL A 31 5.86 -2.39 4.45
N GLU A 32 4.86 -2.24 3.60
CA GLU A 32 4.52 -0.98 2.94
C GLU A 32 3.02 -0.69 3.11
N PHE A 33 2.65 0.57 2.97
CA PHE A 33 1.28 1.03 3.17
C PHE A 33 0.91 2.08 2.12
N TRP A 34 -0.34 2.07 1.67
CA TRP A 34 -0.99 3.31 1.24
C TRP A 34 -1.15 4.26 2.42
N TRP A 35 -1.51 5.52 2.19
CA TRP A 35 -1.72 6.48 3.27
C TRP A 35 -2.65 5.92 4.37
N PRO A 36 -2.17 5.70 5.60
CA PRO A 36 -2.87 4.92 6.62
C PRO A 36 -3.79 5.78 7.51
N PHE A 37 -3.98 7.06 7.16
CA PHE A 37 -4.70 8.05 7.96
C PHE A 37 -5.94 8.57 7.21
N PRO A 38 -6.95 9.08 7.94
CA PRO A 38 -8.19 9.55 7.32
C PRO A 38 -8.03 10.88 6.54
N THR A 39 -7.07 11.72 6.91
CA THR A 39 -6.85 13.05 6.33
C THR A 39 -5.40 13.24 5.90
N GLU A 40 -5.12 14.30 5.14
CA GLU A 40 -3.76 14.68 4.75
C GLU A 40 -2.92 15.18 5.93
N THR A 41 -3.57 15.74 6.95
CA THR A 41 -2.94 16.19 8.21
C THR A 41 -3.39 15.35 9.42
N PRO A 42 -2.89 14.11 9.59
CA PRO A 42 -3.14 13.35 10.80
C PRO A 42 -2.57 14.04 12.04
N SER A 43 -3.20 13.81 13.18
CA SER A 43 -2.72 14.25 14.48
C SER A 43 -1.40 13.55 14.87
N GLU A 44 -0.63 14.18 15.75
CA GLU A 44 0.59 13.58 16.32
C GLU A 44 0.31 12.22 16.98
N THR A 45 -0.84 12.09 17.65
CA THR A 45 -1.27 10.84 18.28
C THR A 45 -1.50 9.72 17.27
N GLU A 46 -2.10 10.01 16.12
CA GLU A 46 -2.31 9.01 15.06
C GLU A 46 -0.97 8.56 14.47
N ILE A 47 -0.06 9.49 14.18
CA ILE A 47 1.27 9.17 13.67
C ILE A 47 2.04 8.33 14.69
N ALA A 48 2.03 8.73 15.97
CA ALA A 48 2.70 8.00 17.04
C ALA A 48 2.13 6.60 17.23
N GLY A 49 0.81 6.44 17.18
CA GLY A 49 0.15 5.14 17.26
C GLY A 49 0.55 4.21 16.11
N PHE A 50 0.62 4.73 14.89
CA PHE A 50 1.08 3.95 13.73
C PHE A 50 2.55 3.55 13.84
N ALA A 51 3.43 4.48 14.22
CA ALA A 51 4.85 4.19 14.44
C ALA A 51 5.05 3.15 15.54
N ARG A 52 4.29 3.26 16.65
CA ARG A 52 4.35 2.31 17.76
C ARG A 52 3.89 0.91 17.36
N ALA A 53 2.84 0.80 16.55
CA ALA A 53 2.38 -0.50 16.04
C ALA A 53 3.45 -1.23 15.20
N LEU A 54 4.23 -0.48 14.40
CA LEU A 54 5.36 -1.02 13.65
C LEU A 54 6.50 -1.48 14.58
N GLU A 55 6.83 -0.64 15.57
CA GLU A 55 7.87 -0.93 16.57
C GLU A 55 7.53 -2.18 17.42
N ASP A 56 6.32 -2.25 17.96
CA ASP A 56 5.85 -3.38 18.78
C ASP A 56 5.83 -4.69 18.01
N ALA A 57 5.56 -4.64 16.70
CA ALA A 57 5.60 -5.80 15.82
C ALA A 57 7.02 -6.16 15.35
N ASN A 58 8.01 -5.30 15.60
CA ASN A 58 9.37 -5.38 15.03
C ASN A 58 9.34 -5.51 13.49
N VAL A 59 8.53 -4.66 12.84
CA VAL A 59 8.36 -4.61 11.38
C VAL A 59 8.76 -3.23 10.86
N GLN A 60 9.65 -3.20 9.87
CA GLN A 60 10.12 -1.98 9.25
C GLN A 60 9.14 -1.47 8.19
N LEU A 61 8.76 -0.19 8.26
CA LEU A 61 8.10 0.49 7.14
C LEU A 61 9.11 0.78 6.04
N THR A 62 8.84 0.26 4.84
CA THR A 62 9.77 0.29 3.71
C THR A 62 9.27 1.07 2.52
N GLY A 63 7.95 1.26 2.42
CA GLY A 63 7.28 2.06 1.40
C GLY A 63 6.00 2.68 1.96
N LEU A 64 5.71 3.92 1.58
CA LEU A 64 4.51 4.63 2.00
C LEU A 64 3.97 5.48 0.85
N ASN A 65 2.69 5.44 0.53
CA ASN A 65 2.14 6.42 -0.42
C ASN A 65 2.06 7.82 0.24
N PHE A 66 2.24 8.87 -0.56
CA PHE A 66 1.74 10.20 -0.19
C PHE A 66 0.22 10.17 -0.04
N TYR A 67 -0.33 11.17 0.65
CA TYR A 67 -1.77 11.41 0.61
C TYR A 67 -2.26 11.52 -0.84
N ALA A 68 -3.35 10.83 -1.15
CA ALA A 68 -3.80 10.62 -2.53
C ALA A 68 -5.28 10.97 -2.75
N GLY A 69 -5.87 11.76 -1.86
CA GLY A 69 -7.28 12.12 -1.91
C GLY A 69 -8.22 10.99 -1.47
N ASP A 70 -9.49 11.11 -1.84
CA ASP A 70 -10.56 10.14 -1.57
C ASP A 70 -10.50 8.98 -2.58
N MET A 71 -9.55 8.06 -2.34
CA MET A 71 -9.43 6.87 -3.19
C MET A 71 -10.69 5.98 -3.24
N PRO A 72 -11.44 5.79 -2.14
CA PRO A 72 -12.74 5.13 -2.18
C PRO A 72 -13.75 5.79 -3.13
N ALA A 73 -13.78 7.13 -3.21
CA ALA A 73 -14.61 7.86 -4.18
C ALA A 73 -14.08 7.80 -5.63
N GLY A 74 -12.95 7.13 -5.86
CA GLY A 74 -12.37 6.91 -7.18
C GLY A 74 -11.16 7.79 -7.49
N GLU A 75 -10.72 8.65 -6.57
CA GLU A 75 -9.51 9.43 -6.75
C GLU A 75 -8.27 8.53 -6.81
N ARG A 76 -7.25 8.97 -7.52
CA ARG A 76 -6.00 8.22 -7.70
C ARG A 76 -4.83 9.19 -7.59
N GLY A 77 -4.79 9.97 -6.51
CA GLY A 77 -3.83 11.03 -6.32
C GLY A 77 -4.36 12.41 -6.65
N VAL A 78 -3.62 13.41 -6.17
CA VAL A 78 -3.94 14.85 -6.26
C VAL A 78 -2.74 15.66 -6.76
N LEU A 79 -1.65 14.98 -7.12
CA LEU A 79 -0.38 15.61 -7.50
C LEU A 79 -0.55 16.55 -8.71
N SER A 80 -1.32 16.12 -9.72
CA SER A 80 -1.60 16.86 -10.95
C SER A 80 -2.84 17.75 -10.86
N HIS A 81 -3.39 18.02 -9.67
CA HIS A 81 -4.60 18.85 -9.49
C HIS A 81 -4.16 20.25 -9.04
N PRO A 82 -4.15 21.27 -9.92
CA PRO A 82 -3.57 22.57 -9.61
C PRO A 82 -4.19 23.22 -8.36
N GLU A 83 -5.51 23.17 -8.25
CA GLU A 83 -6.28 23.74 -7.13
C GLU A 83 -6.06 23.02 -5.78
N ARG A 84 -5.48 21.81 -5.80
CA ARG A 84 -5.23 20.98 -4.60
C ARG A 84 -3.74 20.90 -4.25
N THR A 85 -2.91 21.76 -4.84
CA THR A 85 -1.47 21.85 -4.55
C THR A 85 -1.19 22.03 -3.05
N ASP A 86 -1.91 22.92 -2.38
CA ASP A 86 -1.68 23.17 -0.95
C ASP A 86 -2.08 21.98 -0.08
N GLU A 87 -3.12 21.24 -0.47
CA GLU A 87 -3.53 20.00 0.20
C GLU A 87 -2.45 18.92 0.06
N PHE A 88 -1.94 18.71 -1.15
CA PHE A 88 -0.82 17.79 -1.36
C PHE A 88 0.39 18.16 -0.49
N ARG A 89 0.78 19.44 -0.46
CA ARG A 89 1.96 19.92 0.29
C ARG A 89 1.79 19.78 1.81
N ARG A 90 0.61 20.03 2.37
CA ARG A 90 0.33 19.69 3.78
C ARG A 90 0.50 18.19 4.04
N GLY A 91 0.05 17.34 3.11
CA GLY A 91 0.28 15.90 3.16
C GLY A 91 1.77 15.52 3.12
N VAL A 92 2.61 16.27 2.39
CA VAL A 92 4.06 16.09 2.39
C VAL A 92 4.65 16.37 3.78
N ASP A 93 4.24 17.45 4.45
CA ASP A 93 4.73 17.79 5.79
C ASP A 93 4.41 16.68 6.81
N SER A 94 3.18 16.15 6.77
CA SER A 94 2.79 15.01 7.60
C SER A 94 3.56 13.73 7.23
N LEU A 95 3.79 13.48 5.94
CA LEU A 95 4.59 12.35 5.49
C LEU A 95 6.03 12.43 5.99
N VAL A 96 6.65 13.61 6.02
CA VAL A 96 8.00 13.80 6.58
C VAL A 96 8.03 13.42 8.06
N THR A 97 6.99 13.76 8.81
CA THR A 97 6.86 13.39 10.22
C THR A 97 6.77 11.86 10.39
N VAL A 98 5.93 11.19 9.60
CA VAL A 98 5.80 9.73 9.59
C VAL A 98 7.12 9.06 9.18
N ALA A 99 7.78 9.58 8.15
CA ALA A 99 9.05 9.06 7.64
C ALA A 99 10.15 9.10 8.71
N ARG A 100 10.26 10.19 9.46
CA ARG A 100 11.23 10.32 10.55
C ARG A 100 10.93 9.38 11.71
N ALA A 101 9.65 9.23 12.08
CA ALA A 101 9.24 8.33 13.15
C ALA A 101 9.46 6.85 12.82
N THR A 102 9.39 6.48 11.54
CA THR A 102 9.42 5.06 11.10
C THR A 102 10.72 4.67 10.38
N GLY A 103 11.55 5.63 10.00
CA GLY A 103 12.74 5.41 9.16
C GLY A 103 12.45 5.04 7.71
N CYS A 104 11.21 5.20 7.24
CA CYS A 104 10.83 4.94 5.84
C CYS A 104 11.57 5.89 4.88
N ARG A 105 11.91 5.40 3.68
CA ARG A 105 12.72 6.14 2.69
C ARG A 105 12.20 6.07 1.25
N ALA A 106 11.09 5.37 0.99
CA ALA A 106 10.53 5.24 -0.35
C ALA A 106 9.06 5.65 -0.32
N PHE A 107 8.69 6.61 -1.16
CA PHE A 107 7.38 7.27 -1.08
C PHE A 107 6.68 7.34 -2.43
N ASN A 108 5.55 6.67 -2.58
CA ASN A 108 4.84 6.63 -3.87
C ASN A 108 3.82 7.78 -3.98
N ALA A 109 3.98 8.62 -4.99
CA ALA A 109 3.08 9.73 -5.28
C ALA A 109 2.18 9.36 -6.47
N LEU A 110 0.90 9.16 -6.21
CA LEU A 110 -0.07 8.94 -7.29
C LEU A 110 -0.31 10.26 -8.05
N TYR A 111 -0.27 10.18 -9.38
CA TYR A 111 -0.24 11.35 -10.26
C TYR A 111 -1.55 12.14 -10.21
N GLY A 112 -2.68 11.46 -10.09
CA GLY A 112 -4.02 12.04 -10.15
C GLY A 112 -4.74 11.73 -11.46
N ASN A 113 -6.06 11.54 -11.35
CA ASN A 113 -6.93 11.43 -12.53
C ASN A 113 -7.01 12.78 -13.25
N ARG A 114 -7.11 12.74 -14.59
CA ARG A 114 -7.32 13.94 -15.40
C ARG A 114 -8.62 14.63 -15.04
N LEU A 115 -8.52 15.94 -14.83
CA LEU A 115 -9.66 16.84 -14.70
C LEU A 115 -10.10 17.28 -16.10
N PRO A 116 -11.38 17.11 -16.49
CA PRO A 116 -11.83 17.38 -17.86
C PRO A 116 -11.80 18.88 -18.20
N ASP A 117 -11.98 19.75 -17.20
CA ASP A 117 -12.11 21.20 -17.38
C ASP A 117 -10.80 21.97 -17.16
N VAL A 118 -9.70 21.27 -16.90
CA VAL A 118 -8.38 21.88 -16.67
C VAL A 118 -7.44 21.47 -17.82
N PRO A 119 -6.70 22.41 -18.44
CA PRO A 119 -5.72 22.06 -19.48
C PRO A 119 -4.72 21.00 -19.02
N VAL A 120 -4.41 20.02 -19.89
CA VAL A 120 -3.48 18.92 -19.58
C VAL A 120 -2.10 19.45 -19.17
N ALA A 121 -1.59 20.46 -19.88
CA ALA A 121 -0.29 21.05 -19.59
C ALA A 121 -0.24 21.68 -18.18
N GLU A 122 -1.31 22.35 -17.75
CA GLU A 122 -1.42 22.95 -16.42
C GLU A 122 -1.41 21.87 -15.32
N GLN A 123 -2.13 20.77 -15.54
CA GLN A 123 -2.12 19.61 -14.63
C GLN A 123 -0.73 18.98 -14.55
N ASP A 124 -0.02 18.84 -15.67
CA ASP A 124 1.31 18.25 -15.71
C ASP A 124 2.37 19.17 -15.08
N ASP A 125 2.24 20.49 -15.25
CA ASP A 125 3.12 21.47 -14.64
C ASP A 125 2.94 21.48 -13.11
N ALA A 126 1.68 21.45 -12.63
CA ALA A 126 1.38 21.29 -11.21
C ALA A 126 1.99 20.00 -10.65
N ALA A 127 1.89 18.89 -11.38
CA ALA A 127 2.48 17.62 -10.98
C ALA A 127 4.00 17.70 -10.84
N VAL A 128 4.69 18.30 -11.83
CA VAL A 128 6.15 18.46 -11.80
C VAL A 128 6.59 19.34 -10.62
N GLU A 129 5.92 20.46 -10.38
CA GLU A 129 6.23 21.34 -9.25
C GLU A 129 5.97 20.67 -7.89
N ASN A 130 4.90 19.88 -7.79
CA ASN A 130 4.60 19.12 -6.59
C ASN A 130 5.59 17.97 -6.35
N LEU A 131 6.04 17.29 -7.41
CA LEU A 131 7.11 16.30 -7.31
C LEU A 131 8.43 16.93 -6.87
N ARG A 132 8.81 18.09 -7.42
CA ARG A 132 10.01 18.83 -6.98
C ARG A 132 9.95 19.17 -5.50
N TYR A 133 8.81 19.71 -5.06
CA TYR A 133 8.58 20.00 -3.64
C TYR A 133 8.71 18.75 -2.77
N ALA A 134 8.06 17.65 -3.16
CA ALA A 134 8.12 16.39 -2.43
C ALA A 134 9.54 15.80 -2.39
N THR A 135 10.27 15.83 -3.52
CA THR A 135 11.65 15.33 -3.60
C THR A 135 12.59 16.13 -2.72
N ASP A 136 12.46 17.46 -2.70
CA ASP A 136 13.31 18.33 -1.89
C ASP A 136 13.02 18.10 -0.39
N ALA A 137 11.75 17.91 -0.01
CA ALA A 137 11.35 17.60 1.36
C ALA A 137 11.91 16.26 1.87
N VAL A 138 11.85 15.19 1.05
CA VAL A 138 12.34 13.87 1.46
C VAL A 138 13.85 13.71 1.34
N ALA A 139 14.52 14.52 0.51
CA ALA A 139 15.97 14.51 0.35
C ALA A 139 16.71 14.76 1.67
N ALA A 140 16.13 15.59 2.55
CA ALA A 140 16.72 15.96 3.85
C ALA A 140 17.03 14.76 4.77
N PHE A 141 16.38 13.62 4.54
CA PHE A 141 16.64 12.38 5.26
C PHE A 141 16.95 11.20 4.33
N GLY A 142 17.34 11.47 3.07
CA GLY A 142 17.71 10.46 2.08
C GLY A 142 16.53 9.61 1.59
N GLY A 143 15.36 10.22 1.46
CA GLY A 143 14.17 9.61 0.88
C GLY A 143 14.14 9.71 -0.65
N THR A 144 13.40 8.82 -1.27
CA THR A 144 13.14 8.75 -2.72
C THR A 144 11.65 8.84 -2.98
N VAL A 145 11.24 9.74 -3.86
CA VAL A 145 9.88 9.79 -4.41
C VAL A 145 9.77 8.78 -5.54
N LEU A 146 8.68 8.04 -5.57
CA LEU A 146 8.35 7.07 -6.58
C LEU A 146 7.11 7.54 -7.33
N VAL A 147 7.09 7.33 -8.64
CA VAL A 147 5.92 7.57 -9.49
C VAL A 147 5.56 6.26 -10.18
N GLU A 148 4.27 5.94 -10.23
CA GLU A 148 3.77 4.64 -10.64
C GLU A 148 2.79 4.75 -11.83
N PRO A 149 2.95 3.93 -12.88
CA PRO A 149 1.90 3.74 -13.87
C PRO A 149 0.74 2.94 -13.27
N LEU A 150 -0.51 3.37 -13.49
CA LEU A 150 -1.69 2.63 -13.02
C LEU A 150 -2.52 2.05 -14.17
N SER A 151 -3.29 1.03 -13.84
CA SER A 151 -4.30 0.42 -14.70
C SER A 151 -5.66 0.39 -14.01
N GLY A 152 -6.73 0.15 -14.77
CA GLY A 152 -8.10 0.06 -14.22
C GLY A 152 -8.81 1.40 -13.97
N THR A 153 -8.18 2.53 -14.32
CA THR A 153 -8.81 3.86 -14.25
C THR A 153 -8.57 4.61 -15.56
N PRO A 154 -9.59 4.76 -16.43
CA PRO A 154 -9.43 5.40 -17.74
C PRO A 154 -8.95 6.85 -17.68
N ALA A 155 -9.25 7.56 -16.60
CA ALA A 155 -8.86 8.94 -16.40
C ALA A 155 -7.40 9.12 -15.92
N TYR A 156 -6.71 8.05 -15.51
CA TYR A 156 -5.34 8.14 -15.02
C TYR A 156 -4.34 8.22 -16.19
N PRO A 157 -3.46 9.24 -16.25
CA PRO A 157 -2.70 9.51 -17.47
C PRO A 157 -1.41 8.72 -17.61
N LEU A 158 -0.79 8.26 -16.52
CA LEU A 158 0.45 7.49 -16.58
C LEU A 158 0.14 6.01 -16.64
N ARG A 159 0.31 5.38 -17.80
CA ARG A 159 -0.05 3.97 -18.03
C ARG A 159 1.14 3.10 -18.40
N THR A 160 2.20 3.70 -18.90
CA THR A 160 3.42 3.04 -19.35
C THR A 160 4.63 3.46 -18.50
N ALA A 161 5.71 2.67 -18.56
CA ALA A 161 6.99 3.07 -17.98
C ALA A 161 7.52 4.35 -18.63
N ALA A 162 7.34 4.49 -19.95
CA ALA A 162 7.74 5.66 -20.71
C ALA A 162 7.05 6.96 -20.23
N ASP A 163 5.76 6.90 -19.88
CA ASP A 163 5.03 8.04 -19.32
C ASP A 163 5.70 8.54 -18.03
N VAL A 164 6.06 7.61 -17.14
CA VAL A 164 6.72 7.95 -15.87
C VAL A 164 8.14 8.46 -16.10
N VAL A 165 8.91 7.83 -17.00
CA VAL A 165 10.27 8.28 -17.34
C VAL A 165 10.26 9.71 -17.89
N ALA A 166 9.26 10.06 -18.72
CA ALA A 166 9.09 11.42 -19.21
C ALA A 166 8.81 12.43 -18.07
N VAL A 167 7.99 12.05 -17.09
CA VAL A 167 7.75 12.89 -15.90
C VAL A 167 9.02 13.02 -15.05
N VAL A 168 9.72 11.92 -14.77
CA VAL A 168 10.98 11.90 -14.01
C VAL A 168 12.03 12.83 -14.63
N ALA A 169 12.17 12.79 -15.96
CA ALA A 169 13.08 13.66 -16.69
C ALA A 169 12.71 15.15 -16.54
N ARG A 170 11.42 15.50 -16.51
CA ARG A 170 10.96 16.88 -16.29
C ARG A 170 11.17 17.37 -14.85
N VAL A 171 11.03 16.49 -13.87
CA VAL A 171 11.25 16.83 -12.45
C VAL A 171 12.70 17.23 -12.22
N ASP A 172 13.65 16.54 -12.87
CA ASP A 172 15.10 16.81 -12.82
C ASP A 172 15.64 16.81 -11.37
N ARG A 173 15.44 15.67 -10.70
CA ARG A 173 15.94 15.40 -9.34
C ARG A 173 16.50 13.98 -9.25
N PRO A 174 17.60 13.77 -8.51
CA PRO A 174 18.24 12.45 -8.44
C PRO A 174 17.42 11.43 -7.61
N ASN A 175 16.53 11.90 -6.74
CA ASN A 175 15.74 11.09 -5.81
C ASN A 175 14.27 10.97 -6.21
N VAL A 176 13.98 10.98 -7.51
CA VAL A 176 12.69 10.54 -8.06
C VAL A 176 12.91 9.38 -9.03
N LYS A 177 12.11 8.31 -8.90
CA LYS A 177 12.29 7.05 -9.64
C LYS A 177 10.96 6.44 -10.04
N LEU A 178 11.01 5.49 -10.98
CA LEU A 178 9.85 4.67 -11.37
C LEU A 178 9.56 3.61 -10.30
N LEU A 179 8.31 3.53 -9.85
CA LEU A 179 7.76 2.34 -9.20
C LEU A 179 7.26 1.39 -10.28
N ALA A 180 7.96 0.28 -10.47
CA ALA A 180 7.55 -0.73 -11.43
C ALA A 180 6.60 -1.73 -10.77
N ASP A 181 5.29 -1.43 -10.76
CA ASP A 181 4.27 -2.45 -10.52
C ASP A 181 4.02 -3.22 -11.81
N PHE A 182 4.59 -4.43 -11.87
CA PHE A 182 4.50 -5.29 -13.05
C PHE A 182 3.07 -5.72 -13.37
N TYR A 183 2.15 -5.69 -12.40
CA TYR A 183 0.74 -5.93 -12.70
C TYR A 183 0.15 -4.80 -13.54
N HIS A 184 0.40 -3.54 -13.17
CA HIS A 184 -0.15 -2.40 -13.90
C HIS A 184 0.43 -2.31 -15.31
N LEU A 185 1.75 -2.51 -15.44
CA LEU A 185 2.44 -2.56 -16.73
C LEU A 185 1.88 -3.69 -17.62
N ALA A 186 1.80 -4.92 -17.12
CA ALA A 186 1.27 -6.06 -17.89
C ALA A 186 -0.19 -5.84 -18.31
N VAL A 187 -1.05 -5.33 -17.42
CA VAL A 187 -2.47 -5.04 -17.74
C VAL A 187 -2.60 -3.93 -18.78
N ASN A 188 -1.67 -2.97 -18.80
CA ASN A 188 -1.63 -1.92 -19.82
C ASN A 188 -0.99 -2.39 -21.14
N GLY A 189 -0.57 -3.65 -21.23
CA GLY A 189 -0.06 -4.28 -22.45
C GLY A 189 1.46 -4.17 -22.64
N GLU A 190 2.20 -3.80 -21.60
CA GLU A 190 3.66 -3.74 -21.64
C GLU A 190 4.29 -5.14 -21.55
N ASP A 191 5.41 -5.32 -22.26
CA ASP A 191 6.28 -6.48 -22.10
C ASP A 191 7.21 -6.25 -20.90
N VAL A 192 6.85 -6.87 -19.77
CA VAL A 192 7.57 -6.71 -18.50
C VAL A 192 9.01 -7.23 -18.58
N GLU A 193 9.29 -8.28 -19.35
CA GLU A 193 10.65 -8.81 -19.49
C GLU A 193 11.52 -7.81 -20.26
N ALA A 194 11.02 -7.31 -21.39
CA ALA A 194 11.71 -6.29 -22.16
C ALA A 194 11.92 -4.99 -21.36
N LEU A 195 10.94 -4.60 -20.53
CA LEU A 195 11.07 -3.44 -19.63
C LEU A 195 12.15 -3.62 -18.57
N ILE A 196 12.29 -4.82 -18.01
CA ILE A 196 13.36 -5.09 -17.04
C ILE A 196 14.72 -4.89 -17.72
N ASP A 197 14.91 -5.42 -18.92
CA ASP A 197 16.15 -5.29 -19.67
C ASP A 197 16.48 -3.81 -20.01
N GLN A 198 15.46 -3.01 -20.29
CA GLN A 198 15.62 -1.61 -20.71
C GLN A 198 15.74 -0.62 -19.54
N HIS A 199 14.99 -0.85 -18.45
CA HIS A 199 14.73 0.16 -17.41
C HIS A 199 15.08 -0.29 -15.99
N ALA A 200 15.73 -1.43 -15.78
CA ALA A 200 16.11 -1.87 -14.42
C ALA A 200 16.87 -0.81 -13.60
N ALA A 201 17.67 0.04 -14.24
CA ALA A 201 18.40 1.13 -13.58
C ALA A 201 17.51 2.32 -13.15
N ASP A 202 16.31 2.44 -13.75
CA ASP A 202 15.34 3.50 -13.46
C ASP A 202 14.38 3.12 -12.33
N PHE A 203 14.31 1.84 -11.98
CA PHE A 203 13.41 1.33 -10.95
C PHE A 203 13.90 1.72 -9.54
N GLY A 204 13.07 2.46 -8.81
CA GLY A 204 13.27 2.73 -7.38
C GLY A 204 12.64 1.67 -6.49
N HIS A 205 11.60 1.00 -6.98
CA HIS A 205 10.86 -0.04 -6.26
C HIS A 205 10.11 -0.95 -7.23
N ILE A 206 9.94 -2.22 -6.88
CA ILE A 206 9.23 -3.21 -7.70
C ILE A 206 8.06 -3.79 -6.91
N GLN A 207 6.88 -3.81 -7.53
CA GLN A 207 5.73 -4.54 -7.01
C GLN A 207 5.37 -5.68 -7.95
N LEU A 208 5.01 -6.82 -7.34
CA LEU A 208 4.53 -8.00 -8.06
C LEU A 208 3.11 -8.34 -7.63
N ALA A 209 2.32 -8.71 -8.63
CA ALA A 209 1.08 -9.46 -8.53
C ALA A 209 0.82 -10.13 -9.87
N ASP A 210 0.08 -11.23 -9.88
CA ASP A 210 -0.23 -11.93 -11.12
C ASP A 210 -1.18 -11.15 -12.01
N ALA A 211 -0.99 -11.28 -13.31
CA ALA A 211 -1.92 -10.79 -14.33
C ALA A 211 -2.44 -11.95 -15.21
N PRO A 212 -3.74 -11.96 -15.58
CA PRO A 212 -4.81 -11.07 -15.10
C PRO A 212 -5.28 -11.41 -13.67
N GLY A 213 -6.02 -10.49 -13.02
CA GLY A 213 -6.72 -10.75 -11.75
C GLY A 213 -6.04 -10.26 -10.46
N ARG A 214 -4.77 -9.85 -10.52
CA ARG A 214 -3.98 -9.31 -9.40
C ARG A 214 -3.84 -10.29 -8.22
N HIS A 215 -3.62 -11.57 -8.54
CA HIS A 215 -3.48 -12.66 -7.57
C HIS A 215 -2.05 -12.80 -7.01
N GLU A 216 -1.84 -13.79 -6.13
CA GLU A 216 -0.53 -14.20 -5.63
C GLU A 216 0.42 -14.53 -6.79
N PRO A 217 1.65 -13.98 -6.84
CA PRO A 217 2.61 -14.32 -7.87
C PRO A 217 2.82 -15.83 -8.04
N GLY A 218 2.70 -16.34 -9.27
CA GLY A 218 3.00 -17.74 -9.64
C GLY A 218 1.83 -18.60 -10.11
N HIS A 219 0.62 -18.04 -10.22
CA HIS A 219 -0.59 -18.68 -10.73
C HIS A 219 -1.01 -18.17 -12.14
N GLY A 220 -0.48 -17.02 -12.58
CA GLY A 220 -0.70 -16.38 -13.86
C GLY A 220 0.40 -16.63 -14.89
N ARG A 221 0.16 -16.27 -16.16
CA ARG A 221 1.11 -16.49 -17.28
C ARG A 221 2.31 -15.53 -17.30
N ALA A 222 2.26 -14.44 -16.53
CA ALA A 222 3.16 -13.29 -16.67
C ALA A 222 4.01 -12.98 -15.42
N ALA A 223 4.21 -13.93 -14.49
CA ALA A 223 5.12 -13.71 -13.38
C ALA A 223 6.58 -13.93 -13.85
N PRO A 224 7.42 -12.88 -13.97
CA PRO A 224 8.82 -13.07 -14.33
C PRO A 224 9.54 -13.80 -13.19
N ALA A 225 10.51 -14.65 -13.55
CA ALA A 225 11.40 -15.28 -12.58
C ALA A 225 12.22 -14.22 -11.83
N PRO A 226 12.49 -14.38 -10.52
CA PRO A 226 13.24 -13.38 -9.75
C PRO A 226 14.67 -13.23 -10.28
N VAL A 227 15.03 -12.02 -10.71
CA VAL A 227 16.40 -11.68 -11.16
C VAL A 227 17.33 -11.57 -9.97
N GLY A 228 18.43 -12.33 -9.98
CA GLY A 228 19.44 -12.36 -8.93
C GLY A 228 20.47 -11.24 -9.06
N GLY A 229 20.45 -10.29 -8.13
CA GLY A 229 21.45 -9.24 -7.93
C GLY A 229 21.14 -8.44 -6.66
N PRO A 230 22.00 -7.51 -6.20
CA PRO A 230 21.63 -6.53 -5.17
C PRO A 230 20.61 -5.55 -5.77
N GLY A 231 19.37 -6.00 -5.87
CA GLY A 231 18.26 -5.30 -6.52
C GLY A 231 17.15 -4.90 -5.56
N PRO A 232 16.17 -4.12 -6.05
CA PRO A 232 15.09 -3.51 -5.28
C PRO A 232 14.25 -4.52 -4.48
N ARG A 233 13.53 -4.01 -3.47
CA ARG A 233 12.60 -4.80 -2.66
C ARG A 233 11.45 -5.31 -3.52
N VAL A 234 11.04 -6.55 -3.29
CA VAL A 234 9.98 -7.24 -4.06
C VAL A 234 8.74 -7.43 -3.19
N ARG A 235 7.54 -7.43 -3.76
CA ARG A 235 6.30 -7.40 -2.99
C ARG A 235 5.39 -8.59 -3.28
N LEU A 236 4.73 -9.17 -2.27
CA LEU A 236 3.74 -10.27 -2.43
C LEU A 236 2.31 -9.77 -2.13
N ARG A 237 1.24 -10.28 -2.78
CA ARG A 237 -0.21 -10.03 -2.47
C ARG A 237 -0.91 -11.36 -2.10
N ARG A 238 -2.00 -11.34 -1.31
CA ARG A 238 -2.81 -12.50 -0.87
C ARG A 238 -4.29 -12.24 -1.18
N THR A 239 -5.04 -13.31 -1.41
CA THR A 239 -6.51 -13.40 -1.40
C THR A 239 -7.11 -13.59 0.01
N GLY A 240 -8.32 -13.05 0.19
CA GLY A 240 -9.13 -13.22 1.39
C GLY A 240 -9.54 -14.67 1.64
N GLY A 241 -9.70 -14.99 2.93
CA GLY A 241 -10.10 -16.31 3.43
C GLY A 241 -9.42 -16.60 4.76
N ALA A 242 -10.21 -16.58 5.83
CA ALA A 242 -9.78 -16.93 7.18
C ALA A 242 -8.99 -18.25 7.20
N GLY A 243 -7.82 -18.22 7.83
CA GLY A 243 -6.98 -19.41 8.01
C GLY A 243 -5.51 -19.09 7.75
N VAL A 244 -4.79 -18.76 8.81
CA VAL A 244 -3.34 -19.02 8.88
C VAL A 244 -3.21 -20.38 9.55
N ARG A 245 -2.63 -21.36 8.86
CA ARG A 245 -1.97 -22.49 9.52
C ARG A 245 -0.75 -22.99 8.72
N PRO A 246 0.25 -23.57 9.41
CA PRO A 246 1.65 -23.57 9.01
C PRO A 246 2.05 -24.79 8.16
N LEU A 247 3.18 -24.67 7.45
CA LEU A 247 3.88 -25.78 6.82
C LEU A 247 4.55 -26.69 7.87
N PRO A 248 4.51 -28.02 7.66
CA PRO A 248 5.74 -28.81 7.56
C PRO A 248 5.63 -29.79 6.36
N GLY A 249 6.64 -30.25 5.64
CA GLY A 249 8.09 -30.19 5.63
C GLY A 249 8.53 -31.25 4.60
N ARG A 250 9.70 -31.10 3.96
CA ARG A 250 10.35 -32.20 3.22
C ARG A 250 11.74 -32.43 3.82
N PRO A 251 12.14 -33.69 4.11
CA PRO A 251 13.27 -33.97 4.96
C PRO A 251 14.60 -33.74 4.23
N VAL A 252 15.50 -32.99 4.84
CA VAL A 252 16.92 -32.98 4.47
C VAL A 252 17.62 -34.02 5.32
N ARG A 253 18.22 -35.04 4.70
CA ARG A 253 19.07 -36.02 5.38
C ARG A 253 20.36 -35.33 5.83
N VAL A 254 20.58 -35.30 7.15
CA VAL A 254 21.88 -34.95 7.75
C VAL A 254 22.56 -36.25 8.18
N ALA A 255 23.78 -36.48 7.72
CA ALA A 255 24.59 -37.63 8.13
C ALA A 255 25.02 -37.48 9.60
N PRO A 256 25.05 -38.57 10.39
CA PRO A 256 25.42 -38.48 11.80
C PRO A 256 26.94 -38.25 11.98
N PRO A 257 27.36 -37.40 12.93
CA PRO A 257 28.77 -37.27 13.30
C PRO A 257 29.26 -38.52 14.05
N ARG A 258 30.53 -38.89 13.82
CA ARG A 258 31.21 -40.02 14.45
C ARG A 258 31.36 -39.81 15.98
N PRO A 259 31.25 -40.86 16.81
CA PRO A 259 31.38 -40.72 18.26
C PRO A 259 32.84 -40.47 18.67
N ALA A 260 33.06 -39.45 19.49
CA ALA A 260 34.33 -39.25 20.19
C ALA A 260 34.44 -40.23 21.36
N SER A 261 35.58 -40.94 21.43
CA SER A 261 35.92 -41.89 22.48
C SER A 261 36.23 -41.19 23.82
N VAL A 262 35.59 -41.63 24.89
CA VAL A 262 35.91 -41.25 26.28
C VAL A 262 36.99 -42.21 26.83
N ARG A 263 38.05 -41.66 27.45
CA ARG A 263 38.97 -42.38 28.36
C ARG A 263 38.84 -41.82 29.80
N PRO A 264 39.04 -42.63 30.86
CA PRO A 264 38.61 -42.25 32.22
C PRO A 264 39.74 -41.91 33.23
N ARG A 265 39.31 -41.22 34.33
CA ARG A 265 39.91 -41.03 35.68
C ARG A 265 41.07 -40.01 35.80
N ALA A 266 41.24 -39.24 36.90
CA ALA A 266 41.05 -39.59 38.32
C ALA A 266 40.79 -38.38 39.27
N CYS A 267 40.32 -38.74 40.48
CA CYS A 267 40.12 -37.97 41.71
C CYS A 267 41.23 -36.98 42.13
N SER A 268 40.84 -35.86 42.75
CA SER A 268 41.28 -35.56 44.11
C SER A 268 40.30 -34.64 44.84
N ALA A 269 40.15 -34.87 46.14
CA ALA A 269 39.21 -34.24 47.04
C ALA A 269 39.79 -32.96 47.67
N ARG A 270 38.93 -32.00 48.04
CA ARG A 270 39.06 -31.30 49.33
C ARG A 270 37.73 -30.71 49.82
N ARG A 271 37.44 -31.07 51.08
CA ARG A 271 36.40 -30.58 52.00
C ARG A 271 36.57 -29.07 52.24
N ARG A 272 35.54 -28.28 52.58
CA ARG A 272 34.80 -28.17 53.86
C ARG A 272 33.58 -27.25 53.62
N ARG A 273 32.34 -27.60 54.03
CA ARG A 273 31.66 -27.26 55.31
C ARG A 273 31.63 -25.73 55.55
N THR A 274 30.52 -25.02 55.81
CA THR A 274 29.22 -25.29 56.46
C THR A 274 28.28 -24.12 56.08
N GLY A 275 26.97 -24.31 55.83
CA GLY A 275 25.96 -24.20 56.89
C GLY A 275 24.61 -23.77 56.29
N SER A 276 23.60 -24.61 56.48
CA SER A 276 22.14 -24.30 56.40
C SER A 276 21.65 -23.98 57.84
N PRO A 277 20.34 -23.81 58.17
CA PRO A 277 19.12 -23.93 57.34
C PRO A 277 17.96 -22.96 57.69
N GLY A 278 16.84 -23.12 56.98
CA GLY A 278 15.49 -22.67 57.36
C GLY A 278 14.91 -21.69 56.32
N VAL A 279 13.69 -21.80 55.80
CA VAL A 279 12.46 -22.36 56.35
C VAL A 279 11.53 -22.82 55.21
N ALA A 280 10.67 -23.79 55.55
CA ALA A 280 9.71 -24.52 54.71
C ALA A 280 8.33 -23.85 54.57
N GLY A 281 7.55 -24.34 53.59
CA GLY A 281 6.08 -24.26 53.50
C GLY A 281 5.61 -24.60 52.08
N ARG A 282 5.31 -25.87 51.74
CA ARG A 282 3.97 -26.54 51.69
C ARG A 282 2.89 -25.62 51.06
N LEU A 283 2.22 -25.98 49.96
CA LEU A 283 1.11 -26.94 49.72
C LEU A 283 0.70 -26.71 48.23
N ALA A 284 -0.05 -27.49 47.47
CA ALA A 284 -0.58 -28.85 47.42
C ALA A 284 -1.20 -29.04 46.01
N ASP A 285 -1.36 -30.29 45.59
CA ASP A 285 -1.93 -30.77 44.32
C ASP A 285 -3.40 -30.35 44.06
N GLY A 286 -3.84 -30.41 42.78
CA GLY A 286 -5.27 -30.47 42.46
C GLY A 286 -5.72 -30.18 41.02
N HIS A 287 -5.77 -31.24 40.20
CA HIS A 287 -6.73 -31.57 39.12
C HIS A 287 -7.42 -30.54 38.16
N ALA A 288 -7.30 -30.88 36.86
CA ALA A 288 -8.36 -31.09 35.85
C ALA A 288 -9.27 -29.92 35.39
N GLY A 289 -9.32 -29.74 34.07
CA GLY A 289 -10.29 -28.84 33.40
C GLY A 289 -10.26 -28.93 31.88
N ARG A 290 -10.53 -30.12 31.33
CA ARG A 290 -10.90 -30.34 29.92
C ARG A 290 -12.40 -30.05 29.80
N ALA A 291 -12.80 -29.24 28.81
CA ALA A 291 -14.15 -29.08 28.22
C ALA A 291 -14.66 -27.62 28.22
N LEU A 292 -14.64 -26.97 27.05
CA LEU A 292 -15.73 -26.10 26.60
C LEU A 292 -15.65 -25.90 25.07
N LEU A 293 -15.93 -26.96 24.31
CA LEU A 293 -16.26 -26.90 22.89
C LEU A 293 -17.41 -27.86 22.67
N GLU A 294 -18.62 -27.38 22.91
CA GLU A 294 -19.90 -27.87 22.37
C GLU A 294 -21.04 -27.19 23.13
N ARG A 295 -21.59 -26.13 22.54
CA ARG A 295 -23.01 -25.74 22.63
C ARG A 295 -23.23 -24.57 21.66
N MET A 296 -24.42 -24.57 21.05
CA MET A 296 -24.93 -23.62 20.05
C MET A 296 -24.60 -23.94 18.59
N SER A 297 -25.13 -25.07 18.14
CA SER A 297 -25.81 -25.12 16.84
C SER A 297 -27.25 -24.63 17.01
N SER A 298 -27.78 -24.06 15.93
CA SER A 298 -29.20 -23.76 15.67
C SER A 298 -29.72 -22.42 16.20
N ASP A 299 -29.69 -21.37 15.37
CA ASP A 299 -30.89 -20.91 14.64
C ASP A 299 -30.60 -19.64 13.81
N GLN A 300 -31.43 -19.44 12.79
CA GLN A 300 -31.56 -18.29 11.89
C GLN A 300 -30.67 -18.24 10.63
N VAL A 301 -31.10 -19.01 9.62
CA VAL A 301 -31.06 -18.60 8.21
C VAL A 301 -32.50 -18.37 7.76
N GLN A 302 -32.91 -17.10 7.66
CA GLN A 302 -33.96 -16.60 6.76
C GLN A 302 -33.62 -15.12 6.49
N SER A 303 -32.99 -14.83 5.36
CA SER A 303 -33.64 -14.35 4.12
C SER A 303 -34.17 -12.93 4.24
N GLU A 304 -33.50 -11.97 3.60
CA GLU A 304 -34.19 -10.83 3.02
C GLU A 304 -33.60 -10.51 1.65
N ARG A 305 -34.47 -10.71 0.66
CA ARG A 305 -34.30 -10.42 -0.75
C ARG A 305 -34.53 -8.93 -0.97
N LEU A 306 -33.76 -8.35 -1.89
CA LEU A 306 -34.02 -7.07 -2.55
C LEU A 306 -35.48 -6.99 -3.06
N PRO A 307 -36.21 -5.87 -2.87
CA PRO A 307 -37.49 -5.68 -3.54
C PRO A 307 -37.28 -5.18 -4.99
N PRO A 308 -38.15 -5.62 -5.94
CA PRO A 308 -38.00 -5.33 -7.37
C PRO A 308 -38.67 -4.02 -7.79
N GLY A 309 -38.23 -3.52 -8.95
CA GLY A 309 -38.71 -2.28 -9.57
C GLY A 309 -40.18 -2.28 -9.98
N ARG A 310 -40.70 -1.07 -10.19
CA ARG A 310 -41.99 -0.80 -10.85
C ARG A 310 -41.79 0.02 -12.13
N ARG A 311 -42.21 -0.56 -13.26
CA ARG A 311 -42.79 0.07 -14.46
C ARG A 311 -44.08 -0.72 -14.73
N ARG A 312 -45.20 -0.26 -15.28
CA ARG A 312 -45.62 0.96 -15.99
C ARG A 312 -47.16 0.90 -16.15
N ALA A 313 -47.79 2.05 -16.44
CA ALA A 313 -49.04 2.30 -17.21
C ALA A 313 -49.79 3.46 -16.51
N GLY A 314 -50.23 4.55 -17.12
CA GLY A 314 -50.45 4.91 -18.52
C GLY A 314 -51.86 5.50 -18.63
N MET A 315 -52.02 6.82 -18.77
CA MET A 315 -53.14 7.47 -19.47
C MET A 315 -52.98 9.01 -19.52
N VAL A 316 -53.21 9.55 -20.72
CA VAL A 316 -53.34 10.96 -21.13
C VAL A 316 -54.87 11.26 -21.24
N PRO A 317 -55.35 12.49 -21.00
CA PRO A 317 -55.69 13.48 -22.07
C PRO A 317 -55.17 14.91 -21.75
N GLU A 318 -54.64 15.71 -22.70
CA GLU A 318 -55.35 16.64 -23.64
C GLU A 318 -56.21 17.71 -22.92
N GLN A 319 -56.23 19.04 -23.13
CA GLN A 319 -55.63 20.10 -23.99
C GLN A 319 -55.62 21.39 -23.10
N ASP A 320 -54.92 22.52 -23.33
CA ASP A 320 -55.33 23.60 -24.25
C ASP A 320 -54.32 24.80 -24.26
N ILE A 321 -53.80 25.05 -25.46
CA ILE A 321 -53.42 26.28 -26.20
C ILE A 321 -53.31 27.66 -25.48
N ARG A 322 -52.17 28.39 -25.69
CA ARG A 322 -52.02 29.72 -26.38
C ARG A 322 -50.63 30.36 -26.12
N ARG A 323 -49.73 30.36 -27.12
CA ARG A 323 -49.28 31.51 -27.99
C ARG A 323 -48.79 32.74 -27.19
N ARG A 324 -47.58 33.29 -27.39
CA ARG A 324 -47.10 34.10 -28.56
C ARG A 324 -45.59 34.38 -28.41
N ARG A 325 -44.76 34.08 -29.42
CA ARG A 325 -44.12 34.99 -30.41
C ARG A 325 -42.95 35.87 -29.91
N THR A 326 -41.74 35.51 -30.33
CA THR A 326 -40.62 36.36 -30.81
C THR A 326 -41.07 37.28 -31.98
N PRO A 327 -40.34 38.34 -32.44
CA PRO A 327 -38.90 38.28 -32.79
C PRO A 327 -38.04 39.60 -32.79
N CYS A 328 -36.73 39.37 -32.98
CA CYS A 328 -35.75 40.07 -33.85
C CYS A 328 -35.07 41.42 -33.51
N ALA A 329 -33.73 41.37 -33.77
CA ALA A 329 -32.82 42.38 -34.32
C ALA A 329 -32.46 43.59 -33.41
N SER A 330 -31.27 44.20 -33.41
CA SER A 330 -30.18 44.28 -34.38
C SER A 330 -28.87 44.80 -33.74
N SER A 331 -27.75 44.43 -34.37
CA SER A 331 -26.39 45.00 -34.41
C SER A 331 -26.20 46.49 -34.07
N TRP A 332 -25.05 46.86 -33.46
CA TRP A 332 -23.90 47.55 -34.09
C TRP A 332 -22.85 48.08 -33.07
N HIS A 333 -21.58 48.05 -33.52
CA HIS A 333 -20.41 48.87 -33.19
C HIS A 333 -19.54 48.70 -31.91
N ARG A 334 -18.29 48.29 -32.21
CA ARG A 334 -17.01 48.67 -31.59
C ARG A 334 -16.94 50.15 -31.20
N THR A 335 -16.28 50.45 -30.08
CA THR A 335 -15.00 51.20 -30.06
C THR A 335 -14.25 51.03 -28.73
N SER A 336 -12.94 50.87 -28.88
CA SER A 336 -11.85 50.98 -27.92
C SER A 336 -11.84 52.25 -27.07
N SER A 337 -11.42 52.18 -25.80
CA SER A 337 -10.16 52.78 -25.30
C SER A 337 -10.04 52.78 -23.77
N ARG A 338 -8.87 52.30 -23.33
CA ARG A 338 -8.08 52.62 -22.13
C ARG A 338 -8.59 53.70 -21.15
N GLY A 339 -8.53 53.36 -19.86
CA GLY A 339 -7.74 54.08 -18.86
C GLY A 339 -8.42 55.21 -18.09
N ARG A 340 -8.90 54.94 -16.88
CA ARG A 340 -8.27 55.22 -15.58
C ARG A 340 -9.16 54.66 -14.49
#